data_AF-F6D487-F1
#
_entry.id   AF-F6D487-F1
#
_cell.length_a   1.000
_cell.length_b   1.000
_cell.length_c   1.000
_cell.angle_alpha   90.00
_cell.angle_beta   90.00
_cell.angle_gamma   90.00
#
_symmetry.space_group_name_H-M   'P 1'
#
loop_
_entity.id
_entity.type
_entity.pdbx_description
1 polymer ?
#
loop_
_entity_poly.entity_id
_entity_poly.type
_entity_poly.pdbx_seq_one_letter_code
_entity_poly.pdbx_strand_id
1 'polypeptide(L)'
;MSLIITYIGSKGCVMIADKRRIGFFGEEKTREKLEEELYSGAIKTDEELLKKASSLGITLKITDDAEKIREIGDIVVGEVRFKTPFETKRKRIYGTTGAYNVVELLGSEIKRIKTGESSIVVFGNKVTKEIANKYIQNHWKKKTNLKDIGEIFKAAMEEVAAKTPSVSQKYDLFIKHADIDKKEAKELLRTTIITDVKDLKKWREDLTDEMVKTAQTINVVSKIIDHGEVGKVTDVQGNEVEVTLKKGVEALDLNFNLLAKSGDTIKMEIKDSSKVKIGDKAVVMDENLCIKRTKAGLNCTVMLCKSDK
;
A
#
# COMPACT_ATOMS: atom_id res chain seq x y z
N MET A 1 -1.91 14.35 5.79
CA MET A 1 -1.00 14.33 6.97
C MET A 1 -1.77 13.84 8.18
N SER A 2 -1.09 13.53 9.28
CA SER A 2 -1.70 12.91 10.47
C SER A 2 -1.39 13.71 11.73
N LEU A 3 -2.33 13.75 12.66
CA LEU A 3 -2.15 14.25 14.02
C LEU A 3 -1.99 13.05 14.97
N ILE A 4 -0.86 13.02 15.68
CA ILE A 4 -0.60 12.05 16.76
C ILE A 4 -0.18 12.86 17.98
N ILE A 5 -0.83 12.64 19.11
CA ILE A 5 -0.51 13.29 20.38
C ILE A 5 -0.09 12.19 21.35
N THR A 6 1.10 12.31 21.92
CA THR A 6 1.67 11.32 22.83
C THR A 6 2.08 11.97 24.14
N TYR A 7 1.68 11.40 25.26
CA TYR A 7 2.21 11.68 26.58
C TYR A 7 3.04 10.49 27.03
N ILE A 8 4.23 10.78 27.55
CA ILE A 8 5.12 9.82 28.17
C ILE A 8 5.44 10.33 29.56
N GLY A 9 5.26 9.49 30.56
CA GLY A 9 5.56 9.80 31.96
C GLY A 9 6.02 8.57 32.73
N SER A 10 6.49 8.77 33.95
CA SER A 10 6.90 7.69 34.84
C SER A 10 5.79 6.70 35.20
N LYS A 11 4.52 7.09 35.01
CA LYS A 11 3.36 6.22 35.23
C LYS A 11 2.85 5.53 33.97
N GLY A 12 3.42 5.79 32.79
CA GLY A 12 2.98 5.15 31.55
C GLY A 12 2.96 6.08 30.35
N CYS A 13 2.33 5.60 29.29
CA CYS A 13 2.22 6.23 27.98
C CYS A 13 0.74 6.37 27.59
N VAL A 14 0.38 7.53 27.02
CA VAL A 14 -0.93 7.76 26.40
C VAL A 14 -0.68 8.25 24.98
N MET A 15 -1.26 7.59 23.99
CA MET A 15 -1.11 7.98 22.60
C MET A 15 -2.46 7.97 21.88
N ILE A 16 -2.78 9.07 21.23
CA ILE A 16 -3.98 9.20 20.39
C ILE A 16 -3.58 9.57 18.98
N ALA A 17 -4.32 9.08 17.98
CA ALA A 17 -4.15 9.49 16.59
C ALA A 17 -5.46 9.52 15.82
N ASP A 18 -5.55 10.46 14.90
CA ASP A 18 -6.70 10.58 14.00
C ASP A 18 -6.71 9.46 12.96
N LYS A 19 -7.87 9.12 12.41
CA LYS A 19 -8.01 8.06 11.39
C LYS A 19 -8.10 8.57 9.94
N ARG A 20 -7.88 9.87 9.71
CA ARG A 20 -8.03 10.51 8.38
C ARG A 20 -6.99 10.01 7.39
N ARG A 21 -7.43 9.67 6.19
CA ARG A 21 -6.60 9.47 5.00
C ARG A 21 -7.22 10.23 3.84
N ILE A 22 -6.39 11.02 3.16
CA ILE A 22 -6.79 11.77 1.98
C ILE A 22 -5.85 11.38 0.84
N GLY A 23 -6.42 10.79 -0.21
CA GLY A 23 -5.76 10.55 -1.49
C GLY A 23 -6.10 11.68 -2.46
N PHE A 24 -5.07 12.27 -3.06
CA PHE A 24 -5.19 13.34 -4.06
C PHE A 24 -4.87 12.79 -5.44
N PHE A 25 -5.83 12.85 -6.37
CA PHE A 25 -5.67 12.34 -7.73
C PHE A 25 -5.88 13.48 -8.73
N GLY A 26 -4.84 13.79 -9.51
CA GLY A 26 -4.82 14.91 -10.43
C GLY A 26 -3.38 15.33 -10.75
N GLU A 27 -3.23 16.40 -11.52
CA GLU A 27 -1.93 16.94 -11.90
C GLU A 27 -1.08 17.36 -10.69
N GLU A 28 0.22 17.14 -10.75
CA GLU A 28 1.13 17.37 -9.62
C GLU A 28 1.08 18.81 -9.08
N LYS A 29 1.19 19.81 -9.96
CA LYS A 29 1.19 21.23 -9.56
C LYS A 29 -0.11 21.64 -8.86
N THR A 30 -1.26 21.14 -9.32
CA THR A 30 -2.54 21.48 -8.69
C THR A 30 -2.71 20.73 -7.37
N ARG A 31 -2.27 19.47 -7.29
CA ARG A 31 -2.24 18.70 -6.02
C ARG A 31 -1.40 19.40 -4.96
N GLU A 32 -0.18 19.82 -5.29
CA GLU A 32 0.71 20.53 -4.37
C GLU A 32 0.06 21.81 -3.84
N LYS A 33 -0.57 22.60 -4.72
CA LYS A 33 -1.31 23.79 -4.33
C LYS A 33 -2.45 23.49 -3.36
N LEU A 34 -3.25 22.46 -3.64
CA LEU A 34 -4.36 22.08 -2.76
C LEU A 34 -3.85 21.58 -1.40
N GLU A 35 -2.78 20.79 -1.38
CA GLU A 35 -2.14 20.33 -0.16
C GLU A 35 -1.60 21.49 0.68
N GLU A 36 -0.96 22.49 0.05
CA GLU A 36 -0.49 23.69 0.72
C GLU A 36 -1.65 24.48 1.36
N GLU A 37 -2.73 24.72 0.63
CA GLU A 37 -3.92 25.41 1.14
C GLU A 37 -4.58 24.62 2.30
N LEU A 38 -4.64 23.29 2.20
CA LEU A 38 -5.17 22.44 3.25
C LEU A 38 -4.31 22.51 4.52
N TYR A 39 -3.00 22.37 4.38
CA TYR A 39 -2.09 22.24 5.53
C TYR A 39 -1.65 23.58 6.14
N SER A 40 -1.84 24.69 5.42
CA SER A 40 -1.73 26.05 5.94
C SER A 40 -2.95 26.48 6.76
N GLY A 41 -4.03 25.70 6.76
CA GLY A 41 -5.28 26.01 7.47
C GLY A 41 -6.18 27.00 6.73
N ALA A 42 -5.91 27.27 5.44
CA ALA A 42 -6.79 28.09 4.61
C ALA A 42 -8.15 27.43 4.37
N ILE A 43 -8.17 26.09 4.34
CA ILE A 43 -9.38 25.27 4.19
C ILE A 43 -9.81 24.77 5.58
N LYS A 44 -11.05 25.09 5.96
CA LYS A 44 -11.59 24.84 7.31
C LYS A 44 -12.57 23.67 7.37
N THR A 45 -13.27 23.37 6.28
CA THR A 45 -14.30 22.32 6.25
C THR A 45 -14.11 21.34 5.09
N ASP A 46 -14.78 20.18 5.20
CA ASP A 46 -14.78 19.15 4.16
C ASP A 46 -15.43 19.66 2.87
N GLU A 47 -16.50 20.45 2.97
CA GLU A 47 -17.15 21.06 1.82
C GLU A 47 -16.25 22.05 1.10
N GLU A 48 -15.49 22.87 1.84
CA GLU A 48 -14.50 23.78 1.26
C GLU A 48 -13.39 23.00 0.53
N LEU A 49 -12.91 21.92 1.16
CA LEU A 49 -11.89 21.04 0.56
C LEU A 49 -12.38 20.42 -0.76
N LEU A 50 -13.59 19.87 -0.77
CA LEU A 50 -14.20 19.25 -1.95
C LEU A 50 -14.43 20.26 -3.08
N LYS A 51 -14.95 21.45 -2.75
CA LYS A 51 -15.16 22.53 -3.72
C LYS A 51 -13.83 22.98 -4.32
N LYS A 52 -12.81 23.17 -3.49
CA LYS A 52 -11.50 23.61 -3.97
C LYS A 52 -10.82 22.54 -4.83
N ALA A 53 -10.89 21.28 -4.43
CA ALA A 53 -10.38 20.18 -5.23
C ALA A 53 -11.05 20.09 -6.60
N SER A 54 -12.39 20.19 -6.65
CA SER A 54 -13.14 20.18 -7.91
C SER A 54 -12.72 21.34 -8.82
N SER A 55 -12.54 22.56 -8.28
CA SER A 55 -12.09 23.72 -9.06
C SER A 55 -10.68 23.58 -9.65
N LEU A 56 -9.86 22.69 -9.07
CA LEU A 56 -8.49 22.40 -9.50
C LEU A 56 -8.39 21.11 -10.35
N GLY A 57 -9.53 20.48 -10.68
CA GLY A 57 -9.57 19.22 -11.41
C GLY A 57 -9.01 18.03 -10.61
N ILE A 58 -9.04 18.11 -9.28
CA ILE A 58 -8.52 17.07 -8.38
C ILE A 58 -9.67 16.23 -7.85
N THR A 59 -9.54 14.92 -8.00
CA THR A 59 -10.41 13.95 -7.35
C THR A 59 -9.83 13.60 -5.98
N LEU A 60 -10.66 13.63 -4.94
CA LEU A 60 -10.28 13.26 -3.58
C LEU A 60 -10.86 11.89 -3.20
N LYS A 61 -10.05 11.07 -2.54
CA LYS A 61 -10.53 9.90 -1.79
C LYS A 61 -10.27 10.14 -0.31
N ILE A 62 -11.34 10.42 0.44
CA ILE A 62 -11.27 10.68 1.87
C ILE A 62 -11.83 9.46 2.61
N THR A 63 -11.06 8.93 3.56
CA THR A 63 -11.50 7.86 4.46
C THR A 63 -11.07 8.16 5.90
N ASP A 64 -11.78 7.58 6.86
CA ASP A 64 -11.54 7.72 8.30
C ASP A 64 -11.24 6.36 8.96
N ASP A 65 -10.45 5.55 8.27
CA ASP A 65 -10.13 4.15 8.60
C ASP A 65 -8.63 3.91 8.78
N ALA A 66 -7.81 4.96 8.77
CA ALA A 66 -6.36 4.80 8.88
C ALA A 66 -5.92 4.40 10.29
N GLU A 67 -5.22 3.28 10.40
CA GLU A 67 -4.48 2.91 11.60
C GLU A 67 -3.13 3.63 11.62
N LYS A 68 -2.97 4.56 12.58
CA LYS A 68 -1.76 5.39 12.70
C LYS A 68 -0.98 5.12 13.98
N ILE A 69 -1.63 4.46 14.93
CA ILE A 69 -1.03 3.99 16.17
C ILE A 69 -1.29 2.49 16.30
N ARG A 70 -0.36 1.76 16.90
CA ARG A 70 -0.49 0.34 17.22
C ARG A 70 0.29 0.00 18.48
N GLU A 71 0.02 -1.17 19.04
CA GLU A 71 0.74 -1.69 20.20
C GLU A 71 1.72 -2.79 19.76
N ILE A 72 2.90 -2.81 20.39
CA ILE A 72 3.88 -3.90 20.31
C ILE A 72 4.27 -4.23 21.74
N GLY A 73 3.59 -5.22 22.32
CA GLY A 73 3.73 -5.56 23.75
C GLY A 73 3.41 -4.36 24.64
N ASP A 74 4.42 -3.86 25.34
CA ASP A 74 4.34 -2.73 26.27
C ASP A 74 4.74 -1.37 25.68
N ILE A 75 4.91 -1.33 24.35
CA ILE A 75 5.20 -0.11 23.60
C ILE A 75 3.99 0.27 22.75
N VAL A 76 3.67 1.56 22.72
CA VAL A 76 2.78 2.15 21.73
C VAL A 76 3.61 2.83 20.64
N VAL A 77 3.29 2.55 19.38
CA VAL A 77 3.98 3.08 18.21
C VAL A 77 3.03 3.96 17.41
N GLY A 78 3.38 5.23 17.24
CA GLY A 78 2.69 6.16 16.36
C GLY A 78 3.51 6.46 15.12
N GLU A 79 2.89 6.46 13.94
CA GLU A 79 3.58 6.69 12.67
C GLU A 79 2.91 7.77 11.81
N VAL A 80 3.72 8.73 11.36
CA VAL A 80 3.34 9.63 10.28
C VAL A 80 4.17 9.34 9.04
N ARG A 81 3.51 9.31 7.88
CA ARG A 81 4.11 9.01 6.58
C ARG A 81 4.05 10.24 5.68
N PHE A 82 5.13 10.46 4.95
CA PHE A 82 5.18 11.37 3.82
C PHE A 82 5.68 10.58 2.61
N LYS A 83 4.88 10.55 1.54
CA LYS A 83 5.16 9.77 0.33
C LYS A 83 5.29 10.72 -0.85
N THR A 84 6.42 10.64 -1.55
CA THR A 84 6.60 11.19 -2.89
C THR A 84 6.58 10.03 -3.90
N PRO A 85 6.57 10.28 -5.22
CA PRO A 85 6.66 9.23 -6.22
C PRO A 85 7.90 8.33 -6.06
N PHE A 86 9.01 8.88 -5.57
CA PHE A 86 10.31 8.20 -5.49
C PHE A 86 10.68 7.74 -4.08
N GLU A 87 10.11 8.35 -3.04
CA GLU A 87 10.61 8.18 -1.68
C GLU A 87 9.47 8.15 -0.66
N THR A 88 9.63 7.31 0.36
CA THR A 88 8.72 7.31 1.52
C THR A 88 9.51 7.64 2.77
N LYS A 89 9.25 8.81 3.33
CA LYS A 89 9.76 9.24 4.62
C LYS A 89 8.76 8.86 5.70
N ARG A 90 9.22 8.20 6.76
CA ARG A 90 8.39 7.85 7.91
C ARG A 90 8.99 8.45 9.15
N LYS A 91 8.13 8.94 10.03
CA LYS A 91 8.53 9.37 11.36
C LYS A 91 7.68 8.61 12.36
N ARG A 92 8.35 7.82 13.18
CA ARG A 92 7.74 7.00 14.22
C ARG A 92 8.07 7.55 15.60
N ILE A 93 7.12 7.46 16.51
CA ILE A 93 7.36 7.58 17.95
C ILE A 93 7.04 6.23 18.58
N TYR A 94 7.99 5.71 19.36
CA TYR A 94 7.83 4.52 20.20
C TYR A 94 7.83 5.02 21.64
N GLY A 95 6.75 4.81 22.36
CA GLY A 95 6.59 5.27 23.75
C GLY A 95 6.21 4.13 24.68
N THR A 96 6.83 4.10 25.86
CA THR A 96 6.48 3.21 26.97
C THR A 96 6.57 3.98 28.30
N THR A 97 6.43 3.33 29.44
CA THR A 97 6.62 3.96 30.76
C THR A 97 7.99 4.63 30.85
N GLY A 98 8.01 5.94 31.10
CA GLY A 98 9.21 6.71 31.42
C GLY A 98 10.19 7.02 30.28
N ALA A 99 10.00 6.46 29.08
CA ALA A 99 10.92 6.66 27.96
C ALA A 99 10.23 6.62 26.58
N TYR A 100 10.84 7.30 25.61
CA TYR A 100 10.43 7.21 24.21
C TYR A 100 11.60 7.37 23.24
N ASN A 101 11.38 6.90 22.02
CA ASN A 101 12.25 7.12 20.89
C ASN A 101 11.45 7.67 19.69
N VAL A 102 11.97 8.73 19.08
CA VAL A 102 11.51 9.20 17.77
C VAL A 102 12.49 8.71 16.73
N VAL A 103 11.99 7.94 15.77
CA VAL A 103 12.77 7.31 14.70
C VAL A 103 12.34 7.89 13.36
N GLU A 104 13.30 8.39 12.60
CA GLU A 104 13.10 8.87 11.23
C GLU A 104 13.66 7.82 10.26
N LEU A 105 12.79 7.33 9.38
CA LEU A 105 13.09 6.29 8.39
C LEU A 105 13.03 6.87 6.97
N LEU A 106 13.98 6.45 6.15
CA LEU A 106 13.94 6.60 4.70
C LEU A 106 13.74 5.22 4.08
N GLY A 107 12.57 4.98 3.52
CA GLY A 107 12.21 3.63 3.10
C GLY A 107 12.08 2.69 4.31
N SER A 108 13.05 1.79 4.47
CA SER A 108 13.23 0.87 5.62
C SER A 108 14.54 1.12 6.38
N GLU A 109 15.27 2.19 6.06
CA GLU A 109 16.53 2.52 6.71
C GLU A 109 16.34 3.55 7.81
N ILE A 110 16.92 3.31 8.99
CA ILE A 110 16.97 4.29 10.08
C ILE A 110 17.98 5.37 9.71
N LYS A 111 17.50 6.62 9.62
CA LYS A 111 18.36 7.79 9.42
C LYS A 111 18.67 8.53 10.71
N ARG A 112 17.71 8.55 11.64
CA ARG A 112 17.88 9.24 12.91
C ARG A 112 17.07 8.59 14.01
N ILE A 113 17.64 8.52 15.19
CA ILE A 113 16.94 8.19 16.44
C ILE A 113 17.17 9.34 17.41
N LYS A 114 16.08 9.85 17.99
CA LYS A 114 16.11 10.78 19.13
C LYS A 114 15.48 10.08 20.33
N THR A 115 16.21 10.01 21.43
CA THR A 115 15.72 9.46 22.70
C THR A 115 15.19 10.59 23.59
N GLY A 116 14.14 10.30 24.35
CA GLY A 116 13.65 11.18 25.40
C GLY A 116 13.02 10.40 26.54
N GLU A 117 12.60 11.14 27.57
CA GLU A 117 12.06 10.60 28.82
C GLU A 117 10.60 11.01 28.98
N SER A 118 10.25 11.77 30.03
CA SER A 118 8.88 12.28 30.19
C SER A 118 8.64 13.50 29.30
N SER A 119 7.61 13.46 28.46
CA SER A 119 7.28 14.55 27.54
C SER A 119 5.87 14.43 26.99
N ILE A 120 5.35 15.53 26.41
CA ILE A 120 4.24 15.48 25.47
C ILE A 120 4.81 15.76 24.08
N VAL A 121 4.63 14.81 23.15
CA VAL A 121 5.10 14.90 21.77
C VAL A 121 3.91 14.94 20.83
N VAL A 122 3.88 15.94 19.95
CA VAL A 122 2.83 16.11 18.95
C VAL A 122 3.41 15.99 17.54
N PHE A 123 2.95 15.01 16.77
CA PHE A 123 3.16 14.94 15.32
C PHE A 123 1.96 15.50 14.58
N GLY A 124 2.22 16.18 13.46
CA GLY A 124 1.22 16.98 12.75
C GLY A 124 1.87 18.00 11.84
N ASN A 125 1.08 18.60 10.96
CA ASN A 125 1.47 19.83 10.27
C ASN A 125 1.56 20.99 11.28
N LYS A 126 2.05 22.15 10.83
CA LYS A 126 2.26 23.32 11.71
C LYS A 126 0.96 23.74 12.41
N VAL A 127 -0.12 23.90 11.66
CA VAL A 127 -1.42 24.39 12.17
C VAL A 127 -2.04 23.41 13.19
N THR A 128 -2.14 22.13 12.82
CA THR A 128 -2.69 21.08 13.72
C THR A 128 -1.91 20.98 15.02
N LYS A 129 -0.57 21.08 14.97
CA LYS A 129 0.29 21.13 16.16
C LYS A 129 0.01 22.36 17.02
N GLU A 130 -0.10 23.54 16.42
CA GLU A 130 -0.35 24.78 17.16
C GLU A 130 -1.69 24.72 17.89
N ILE A 131 -2.75 24.27 17.21
CA ILE A 131 -4.09 24.11 17.82
C ILE A 131 -4.05 23.08 18.95
N ALA A 132 -3.50 21.89 18.70
CA ALA A 132 -3.41 20.83 19.69
C ALA A 132 -2.60 21.26 20.92
N ASN A 133 -1.41 21.85 20.72
CA ASN A 133 -0.56 22.30 21.82
C ASN A 133 -1.25 23.41 22.63
N LYS A 134 -1.90 24.37 21.98
CA LYS A 134 -2.65 25.43 22.67
C LYS A 134 -3.78 24.86 23.52
N TYR A 135 -4.55 23.91 22.97
CA TYR A 135 -5.63 23.26 23.71
C TYR A 135 -5.09 22.51 24.94
N ILE A 136 -4.05 21.70 24.73
CA ILE A 136 -3.41 20.93 25.80
C ILE A 136 -2.91 21.88 26.89
N GLN A 137 -2.14 22.91 26.55
CA GLN A 137 -1.59 23.87 27.51
C GLN A 137 -2.67 24.56 28.35
N ASN A 138 -3.77 24.99 27.73
CA ASN A 138 -4.88 25.67 28.43
C ASN A 138 -5.63 24.76 29.40
N HIS A 139 -5.68 23.46 29.11
CA HIS A 139 -6.42 22.48 29.90
C HIS A 139 -5.50 21.58 30.73
N TRP A 140 -4.18 21.78 30.66
CA TRP A 140 -3.20 21.03 31.42
C TRP A 140 -3.24 21.46 32.89
N LYS A 141 -4.07 20.79 33.66
CA LYS A 141 -4.04 20.87 35.12
C LYS A 141 -2.85 20.05 35.62
N LYS A 142 -2.36 20.31 36.84
CA LYS A 142 -1.50 19.36 37.58
C LYS A 142 -2.33 18.08 37.86
N LYS A 143 -2.58 17.27 36.83
CA LYS A 143 -3.46 16.10 36.86
C LYS A 143 -2.66 14.81 36.75
N THR A 144 -3.29 13.76 37.28
CA THR A 144 -2.70 12.84 38.26
C THR A 144 -2.76 11.36 37.85
N ASN A 145 -3.44 11.02 36.75
CA ASN A 145 -3.54 9.66 36.19
C ASN A 145 -3.64 9.66 34.65
N LEU A 146 -3.38 8.52 34.01
CA LEU A 146 -3.34 8.39 32.55
C LEU A 146 -4.71 8.57 31.86
N LYS A 147 -5.81 8.22 32.54
CA LYS A 147 -7.16 8.32 31.97
C LYS A 147 -7.55 9.78 31.75
N ASP A 148 -7.30 10.64 32.72
CA ASP A 148 -7.49 12.09 32.61
C ASP A 148 -6.69 12.69 31.44
N ILE A 149 -5.47 12.22 31.22
CA ILE A 149 -4.63 12.66 30.10
C ILE A 149 -5.26 12.23 28.77
N GLY A 150 -5.77 10.99 28.70
CA GLY A 150 -6.52 10.49 27.55
C GLY A 150 -7.71 11.37 27.19
N GLU A 151 -8.50 11.81 28.17
CA GLU A 151 -9.64 12.70 27.93
C GLU A 151 -9.22 14.09 27.43
N ILE A 152 -8.12 14.66 27.96
CA ILE A 152 -7.56 15.93 27.43
C ILE A 152 -7.15 15.77 25.96
N PHE A 153 -6.55 14.62 25.63
CA PHE A 153 -6.10 14.33 24.27
C PHE A 153 -7.25 14.11 23.28
N LYS A 154 -8.33 13.44 23.70
CA LYS A 154 -9.56 13.32 22.91
C LYS A 154 -10.14 14.70 22.59
N ALA A 155 -10.28 15.55 23.61
CA ALA A 155 -10.84 16.88 23.42
C ALA A 155 -9.93 17.79 22.56
N ALA A 156 -8.60 17.62 22.66
CA ALA A 156 -7.65 18.29 21.77
C ALA A 156 -7.79 17.81 20.32
N MET A 157 -8.04 16.51 20.09
CA MET A 157 -8.28 15.94 18.76
C MET A 157 -9.56 16.51 18.14
N GLU A 158 -10.64 16.55 18.92
CA GLU A 158 -11.94 17.11 18.52
C GLU A 158 -11.84 18.60 18.16
N GLU A 159 -11.13 19.38 18.97
CA GLU A 159 -10.86 20.80 18.71
C GLU A 159 -10.12 21.00 17.37
N VAL A 160 -9.17 20.14 17.05
CA VAL A 160 -8.44 20.21 15.78
C VAL A 160 -9.33 19.79 14.62
N ALA A 161 -10.06 18.67 14.75
CA ALA A 161 -10.95 18.16 13.71
C ALA A 161 -12.07 19.16 13.36
N ALA A 162 -12.52 19.97 14.32
CA ALA A 162 -13.49 21.04 14.09
C ALA A 162 -12.94 22.23 13.28
N LYS A 163 -11.61 22.36 13.15
CA LYS A 163 -10.94 23.52 12.54
C LYS A 163 -10.22 23.21 11.24
N THR A 164 -10.09 21.95 10.86
CA THR A 164 -9.46 21.55 9.61
C THR A 164 -9.99 20.21 9.12
N PRO A 165 -10.22 20.05 7.80
CA PRO A 165 -10.64 18.77 7.22
C PRO A 165 -9.47 17.78 7.10
N SER A 166 -8.25 18.18 7.50
CA SER A 166 -7.06 17.32 7.45
C SER A 166 -6.98 16.29 8.59
N VAL A 167 -7.86 16.39 9.59
CA VAL A 167 -7.92 15.54 10.78
C VAL A 167 -9.32 14.98 10.92
N SER A 168 -9.43 13.70 11.27
CA SER A 168 -10.70 13.02 11.45
C SER A 168 -11.30 13.30 12.82
N GLN A 169 -12.63 13.27 12.92
CA GLN A 169 -13.32 13.17 14.21
C GLN A 169 -13.18 11.78 14.83
N LYS A 170 -12.83 10.76 14.03
CA LYS A 170 -12.54 9.41 14.53
C LYS A 170 -11.07 9.29 14.88
N TYR A 171 -10.81 8.63 16.01
CA TYR A 171 -9.46 8.45 16.53
C TYR A 171 -9.31 7.11 17.24
N ASP A 172 -8.06 6.64 17.30
CA ASP A 172 -7.65 5.53 18.16
C ASP A 172 -6.91 6.11 19.37
N LEU A 173 -7.09 5.49 20.54
CA LEU A 173 -6.42 5.86 21.80
C LEU A 173 -5.87 4.62 22.48
N PHE A 174 -4.57 4.63 22.77
CA PHE A 174 -3.92 3.62 23.61
C PHE A 174 -3.42 4.24 24.90
N ILE A 175 -3.60 3.52 26.01
CA ILE A 175 -3.07 3.84 27.33
C ILE A 175 -2.31 2.61 27.81
N LYS A 176 -0.99 2.77 27.99
CA LYS A 176 -0.10 1.69 28.41
C LYS A 176 0.63 2.04 29.70
N HIS A 177 0.69 1.06 30.59
CA HIS A 177 1.47 1.11 31.81
C HIS A 177 2.28 -0.18 31.89
N ALA A 178 3.59 -0.06 31.76
CA ALA A 178 4.55 -1.12 32.02
C ALA A 178 5.18 -0.90 33.39
N ASP A 179 5.26 -1.96 34.20
CA ASP A 179 5.98 -1.98 35.48
C ASP A 179 7.45 -2.32 35.22
N ILE A 180 8.19 -1.32 34.72
CA ILE A 180 9.59 -1.43 34.33
C ILE A 180 10.36 -0.21 34.78
N ASP A 181 11.64 -0.39 35.09
CA ASP A 181 12.52 0.71 35.38
C ASP A 181 12.97 1.46 34.10
N LYS A 182 13.69 2.56 34.29
CA LYS A 182 14.14 3.41 33.19
C LYS A 182 15.17 2.73 32.27
N LYS A 183 15.99 1.83 32.80
CA LYS A 183 17.00 1.09 32.04
C LYS A 183 16.31 0.02 31.20
N GLU A 184 15.38 -0.72 31.79
CA GLU A 184 14.54 -1.71 31.13
C GLU A 184 13.70 -1.07 30.02
N ALA A 185 13.07 0.09 30.28
CA ALA A 185 12.32 0.83 29.27
C ALA A 185 13.17 1.20 28.04
N LYS A 186 14.41 1.66 28.26
CA LYS A 186 15.33 2.00 27.16
C LYS A 186 15.75 0.77 26.35
N GLU A 187 15.99 -0.35 27.01
CA GLU A 187 16.37 -1.60 26.34
C GLU A 187 15.20 -2.20 25.56
N LEU A 188 13.99 -2.18 26.15
CA LEU A 188 12.75 -2.60 25.50
C LEU A 188 12.48 -1.79 24.22
N LEU A 189 12.64 -0.46 24.28
CA LEU A 189 12.50 0.41 23.11
C LEU A 189 13.55 0.07 22.04
N ARG A 190 14.83 -0.07 22.43
CA ARG A 190 15.93 -0.36 21.49
C ARG A 190 15.70 -1.67 20.74
N THR A 191 15.41 -2.75 21.47
CA THR A 191 15.19 -4.08 20.89
C THR A 191 13.96 -4.09 19.99
N THR A 192 12.85 -3.50 20.44
CA THR A 192 11.61 -3.41 19.67
C THR A 192 11.77 -2.63 18.37
N ILE A 193 12.48 -1.50 18.39
CA ILE A 193 12.73 -0.70 17.18
C ILE A 193 13.51 -1.50 16.14
N ILE A 194 14.54 -2.24 16.57
CA ILE A 194 15.36 -3.04 15.65
C ILE A 194 14.51 -4.13 14.99
N THR A 195 13.71 -4.85 15.77
CA THR A 195 12.83 -5.91 15.24
C THR A 195 11.77 -5.32 14.31
N ASP A 196 11.06 -4.28 14.74
CA ASP A 196 9.98 -3.65 13.95
C ASP A 196 10.49 -3.06 12.62
N VAL A 197 11.72 -2.55 12.58
CA VAL A 197 12.34 -2.08 11.33
C VAL A 197 12.79 -3.24 10.44
N LYS A 198 13.29 -4.35 11.01
CA LYS A 198 13.61 -5.57 10.24
C LYS A 198 12.35 -6.16 9.61
N ASP A 199 11.26 -6.23 10.36
CA ASP A 199 9.98 -6.74 9.85
C ASP A 199 9.44 -5.84 8.73
N LEU A 200 9.56 -4.51 8.89
CA LEU A 200 9.23 -3.57 7.81
C LEU A 200 10.07 -3.81 6.55
N LYS A 201 11.37 -4.09 6.70
CA LYS A 201 12.26 -4.36 5.56
C LYS A 201 11.83 -5.63 4.84
N LYS A 202 11.63 -6.73 5.57
CA LYS A 202 11.18 -8.01 5.02
C LYS A 202 9.85 -7.88 4.29
N TRP A 203 8.86 -7.25 4.93
CA TRP A 203 7.55 -7.00 4.30
C TRP A 203 7.67 -6.22 2.98
N ARG A 204 8.61 -5.28 2.86
CA ARG A 204 8.84 -4.55 1.61
C ARG A 204 9.51 -5.39 0.53
N GLU A 205 10.43 -6.27 0.91
CA GLU A 205 11.05 -7.23 -0.01
C GLU A 205 9.98 -8.16 -0.58
N ASP A 206 9.16 -8.75 0.30
CA ASP A 206 8.03 -9.62 -0.09
C ASP A 206 7.05 -8.90 -1.03
N LEU A 207 6.68 -7.65 -0.71
CA LEU A 207 5.79 -6.84 -1.56
C LEU A 207 6.42 -6.52 -2.92
N THR A 208 7.74 -6.30 -2.96
CA THR A 208 8.45 -6.02 -4.23
C THR A 208 8.42 -7.25 -5.12
N ASP A 209 8.67 -8.43 -4.56
CA ASP A 209 8.62 -9.69 -5.29
C ASP A 209 7.20 -9.98 -5.81
N GLU A 210 6.17 -9.72 -5.00
CA GLU A 210 4.77 -9.84 -5.42
C GLU A 210 4.42 -8.89 -6.57
N MET A 211 4.88 -7.63 -6.50
CA MET A 211 4.68 -6.66 -7.57
C MET A 211 5.36 -7.08 -8.87
N VAL A 212 6.58 -7.61 -8.82
CA VAL A 212 7.29 -8.13 -10.00
C VAL A 212 6.53 -9.29 -10.63
N LYS A 213 6.08 -10.26 -9.82
CA LYS A 213 5.26 -11.39 -10.32
C LYS A 213 3.95 -10.92 -10.93
N THR A 214 3.29 -9.94 -10.31
CA THR A 214 2.05 -9.35 -10.82
C THR A 214 2.29 -8.66 -12.16
N ALA A 215 3.37 -7.87 -12.29
CA ALA A 215 3.73 -7.20 -13.53
C ALA A 215 4.06 -8.20 -14.66
N GLN A 216 4.78 -9.28 -14.36
CA GLN A 216 5.04 -10.37 -15.31
C GLN A 216 3.74 -11.02 -15.78
N THR A 217 2.83 -11.29 -14.84
CA THR A 217 1.50 -11.85 -15.15
C THR A 217 0.71 -10.92 -16.07
N ILE A 218 0.63 -9.64 -15.75
CA ILE A 218 -0.06 -8.64 -16.59
C ILE A 218 0.55 -8.58 -17.99
N ASN A 219 1.88 -8.58 -18.09
CA ASN A 219 2.58 -8.54 -19.37
C ASN A 219 2.23 -9.77 -20.23
N VAL A 220 2.27 -10.97 -19.67
CA VAL A 220 1.91 -12.18 -20.41
C VAL A 220 0.44 -12.17 -20.80
N VAL A 221 -0.48 -11.84 -19.87
CA VAL A 221 -1.92 -11.74 -20.18
C VAL A 221 -2.19 -10.77 -21.33
N SER A 222 -1.48 -9.64 -21.38
CA SER A 222 -1.63 -8.67 -22.48
C SER A 222 -1.16 -9.19 -23.85
N LYS A 223 -0.37 -10.26 -23.87
CA LYS A 223 0.17 -10.89 -25.08
C LYS A 223 -0.60 -12.14 -25.51
N ILE A 224 -1.45 -12.69 -24.64
CA ILE A 224 -2.27 -13.86 -24.98
C ILE A 224 -3.04 -13.56 -26.26
N ILE A 225 -3.00 -14.48 -27.21
CA ILE A 225 -3.70 -14.36 -28.48
C ILE A 225 -5.18 -14.66 -28.21
N ASP A 226 -5.99 -13.60 -28.22
CA ASP A 226 -7.45 -13.62 -28.10
C ASP A 226 -8.16 -13.75 -29.45
N HIS A 227 -7.47 -13.40 -30.55
CA HIS A 227 -7.94 -13.57 -31.91
C HIS A 227 -6.77 -13.75 -32.91
N GLY A 228 -6.99 -14.58 -33.93
CA GLY A 228 -6.09 -14.69 -35.08
C GLY A 228 -5.46 -16.08 -35.28
N GLU A 229 -4.61 -16.19 -36.31
CA GLU A 229 -3.93 -17.43 -36.68
C GLU A 229 -2.73 -17.70 -35.78
N VAL A 230 -2.72 -18.85 -35.13
CA VAL A 230 -1.64 -19.29 -34.22
C VAL A 230 -0.62 -20.18 -34.93
N GLY A 231 -1.03 -20.96 -35.93
CA GLY A 231 -0.15 -21.92 -36.58
C GLY A 231 -0.85 -22.79 -37.61
N LYS A 232 -0.12 -23.79 -38.12
CA LYS A 232 -0.61 -24.76 -39.09
C LYS A 232 -0.40 -26.18 -38.59
N VAL A 233 -1.38 -27.04 -38.87
CA VAL A 233 -1.32 -28.46 -38.57
C VAL A 233 -0.27 -29.14 -39.43
N THR A 234 0.67 -29.83 -38.81
CA THR A 234 1.75 -30.58 -39.49
C THR A 234 1.60 -32.09 -39.37
N ASP A 235 1.02 -32.58 -38.28
CA ASP A 235 0.74 -34.00 -38.09
C ASP A 235 -0.56 -34.22 -37.30
N VAL A 236 -1.20 -35.38 -37.51
CA VAL A 236 -2.41 -35.80 -36.80
C VAL A 236 -2.30 -37.29 -36.46
N GLN A 237 -2.22 -37.61 -35.16
CA GLN A 237 -2.13 -38.98 -34.67
C GLN A 237 -3.23 -39.24 -33.63
N GLY A 238 -4.24 -40.02 -34.01
CA GLY A 238 -5.39 -40.30 -33.14
C GLY A 238 -6.15 -39.01 -32.82
N ASN A 239 -6.15 -38.60 -31.55
CA ASN A 239 -6.75 -37.36 -31.08
C ASN A 239 -5.73 -36.23 -30.85
N GLU A 240 -4.45 -36.50 -31.11
CA GLU A 240 -3.37 -35.53 -30.99
C GLU A 240 -3.10 -34.85 -32.34
N VAL A 241 -2.92 -33.53 -32.30
CA VAL A 241 -2.67 -32.68 -33.45
C VAL A 241 -1.40 -31.87 -33.19
N GLU A 242 -0.42 -32.02 -34.07
CA GLU A 242 0.79 -31.21 -34.03
C GLU A 242 0.60 -29.94 -34.84
N VAL A 243 0.88 -28.80 -34.22
CA VAL A 243 0.73 -27.47 -34.83
C VAL A 243 2.06 -26.73 -34.78
N THR A 244 2.61 -26.41 -35.95
CA THR A 244 3.76 -25.52 -36.06
C THR A 244 3.32 -24.08 -35.88
N LEU A 245 3.95 -23.39 -34.92
CA LEU A 245 3.64 -22.02 -34.56
C LEU A 245 4.02 -21.04 -35.68
N LYS A 246 3.14 -20.08 -35.95
CA LYS A 246 3.36 -19.03 -36.93
C LYS A 246 4.40 -18.02 -36.43
N LYS A 247 5.05 -17.31 -37.37
CA LYS A 247 5.84 -16.11 -37.05
C LYS A 247 5.07 -15.13 -36.18
N GLY A 248 5.68 -14.73 -35.07
CA GLY A 248 5.08 -13.83 -34.09
C GLY A 248 4.29 -14.54 -32.98
N VAL A 249 4.31 -15.88 -32.92
CA VAL A 249 3.60 -16.69 -31.92
C VAL A 249 4.59 -17.52 -31.12
N GLU A 250 4.40 -17.58 -29.81
CA GLU A 250 5.14 -18.42 -28.88
C GLU A 250 4.20 -19.13 -27.91
N ALA A 251 4.66 -20.24 -27.34
CA ALA A 251 3.94 -21.02 -26.34
C ALA A 251 4.68 -20.98 -25.00
N LEU A 252 3.94 -20.64 -23.94
CA LEU A 252 4.44 -20.56 -22.57
C LEU A 252 3.71 -21.58 -21.68
N ASP A 253 4.41 -22.13 -20.68
CA ASP A 253 3.76 -22.88 -19.59
C ASP A 253 3.01 -21.94 -18.62
N LEU A 254 2.27 -22.50 -17.66
CA LEU A 254 1.53 -21.74 -16.63
C LEU A 254 2.43 -20.90 -15.71
N ASN A 255 3.74 -21.15 -15.71
CA ASN A 255 4.76 -20.39 -14.98
C ASN A 255 5.48 -19.37 -15.87
N PHE A 256 4.97 -19.11 -17.08
CA PHE A 256 5.53 -18.21 -18.08
C PHE A 256 6.90 -18.62 -18.64
N ASN A 257 7.30 -19.88 -18.47
CA ASN A 257 8.49 -20.41 -19.12
C ASN A 257 8.20 -20.70 -20.59
N LEU A 258 9.13 -20.29 -21.45
CA LEU A 258 9.03 -20.54 -22.88
C LEU A 258 9.17 -22.03 -23.20
N LEU A 259 8.15 -22.60 -23.84
CA LEU A 259 8.13 -23.99 -24.30
C LEU A 259 8.41 -24.13 -25.79
N ALA A 260 7.93 -23.20 -26.62
CA ALA A 260 8.10 -23.24 -28.07
C ALA A 260 8.04 -21.83 -28.69
N LYS A 261 8.85 -21.57 -29.71
CA LYS A 261 8.88 -20.30 -30.48
C LYS A 261 8.23 -20.49 -31.84
N SER A 262 8.12 -19.38 -32.58
CA SER A 262 7.75 -19.40 -34.00
C SER A 262 8.56 -20.43 -34.78
N GLY A 263 7.87 -21.32 -35.49
CA GLY A 263 8.50 -22.39 -36.28
C GLY A 263 8.67 -23.70 -35.52
N ASP A 264 8.56 -23.69 -34.18
CA ASP A 264 8.50 -24.90 -33.39
C ASP A 264 7.08 -25.50 -33.41
N THR A 265 6.98 -26.77 -33.06
CA THR A 265 5.73 -27.52 -33.05
C THR A 265 5.25 -27.76 -31.63
N ILE A 266 3.95 -27.56 -31.40
CA ILE A 266 3.29 -27.89 -30.14
C ILE A 266 2.18 -28.92 -30.37
N LYS A 267 1.88 -29.69 -29.33
CA LYS A 267 0.83 -30.70 -29.33
C LYS A 267 -0.48 -30.11 -28.79
N MET A 268 -1.57 -30.41 -29.48
CA MET A 268 -2.92 -30.05 -29.12
C MET A 268 -3.81 -31.29 -29.19
N GLU A 269 -4.91 -31.28 -28.45
CA GLU A 269 -5.89 -32.36 -28.48
C GLU A 269 -7.17 -31.94 -29.22
N ILE A 270 -7.77 -32.89 -29.95
CA ILE A 270 -9.07 -32.73 -30.57
C ILE A 270 -9.97 -33.92 -30.28
N LYS A 271 -11.27 -33.66 -30.07
CA LYS A 271 -12.27 -34.72 -29.82
C LYS A 271 -12.58 -35.59 -31.03
N ASP A 272 -12.46 -35.03 -32.24
CA ASP A 272 -12.86 -35.66 -33.49
C ASP A 272 -11.84 -35.29 -34.57
N SER A 273 -10.84 -36.16 -34.76
CA SER A 273 -9.73 -35.94 -35.69
C SER A 273 -10.14 -35.99 -37.16
N SER A 274 -11.32 -36.53 -37.49
CA SER A 274 -11.86 -36.49 -38.87
C SER A 274 -12.11 -35.06 -39.36
N LYS A 275 -12.20 -34.10 -38.43
CA LYS A 275 -12.42 -32.67 -38.71
C LYS A 275 -11.13 -31.88 -38.93
N VAL A 276 -9.97 -32.53 -38.90
CA VAL A 276 -8.65 -31.90 -39.09
C VAL A 276 -7.93 -32.54 -40.26
N LYS A 277 -7.21 -31.72 -41.04
CA LYS A 277 -6.30 -32.18 -42.09
C LYS A 277 -4.95 -31.49 -41.96
N ILE A 278 -3.89 -32.17 -42.38
CA ILE A 278 -2.57 -31.56 -42.50
C ILE A 278 -2.66 -30.30 -43.37
N GLY A 279 -2.04 -29.21 -42.91
CA GLY A 279 -2.11 -27.89 -43.53
C GLY A 279 -3.28 -27.01 -43.07
N ASP A 280 -4.24 -27.54 -42.29
CA ASP A 280 -5.29 -26.72 -41.68
C ASP A 280 -4.69 -25.65 -40.75
N LYS A 281 -5.35 -24.50 -40.68
CA LYS A 281 -4.94 -23.39 -39.81
C LYS A 281 -5.59 -23.51 -38.44
N ALA A 282 -4.77 -23.51 -37.39
CA ALA A 282 -5.23 -23.29 -36.03
C ALA A 282 -5.39 -21.78 -35.79
N VAL A 283 -6.53 -21.38 -35.24
CA VAL A 283 -6.89 -19.99 -34.97
C VAL A 283 -7.54 -19.86 -33.60
N VAL A 284 -7.37 -18.72 -32.95
CA VAL A 284 -8.23 -18.29 -31.85
C VAL A 284 -9.32 -17.40 -32.44
N MET A 285 -10.57 -17.68 -32.10
CA MET A 285 -11.72 -16.84 -32.45
C MET A 285 -12.66 -16.79 -31.24
N ASP A 286 -13.06 -15.61 -30.82
CA ASP A 286 -13.93 -15.42 -29.66
C ASP A 286 -13.41 -16.21 -28.45
N GLU A 287 -12.11 -16.10 -28.17
CA GLU A 287 -11.39 -16.81 -27.09
C GLU A 287 -11.34 -18.35 -27.21
N ASN A 288 -11.84 -18.91 -28.30
CA ASN A 288 -11.84 -20.36 -28.55
C ASN A 288 -10.77 -20.75 -29.57
N LEU A 289 -9.85 -21.62 -29.15
CA LEU A 289 -8.86 -22.22 -30.04
C LEU A 289 -9.53 -23.30 -30.91
N CYS A 290 -9.46 -23.17 -32.22
CA CYS A 290 -10.13 -24.08 -33.15
C CYS A 290 -9.44 -24.16 -34.51
N ILE A 291 -9.84 -25.16 -35.30
CA ILE A 291 -9.47 -25.25 -36.71
C ILE A 291 -10.33 -24.28 -37.53
N LYS A 292 -9.68 -23.37 -38.28
CA LYS A 292 -10.36 -22.29 -39.01
C LYS A 292 -11.47 -22.79 -39.95
N ARG A 293 -11.22 -23.92 -40.61
CA ARG A 293 -12.08 -24.53 -41.65
C ARG A 293 -13.32 -25.18 -41.07
N THR A 294 -13.18 -25.98 -40.00
CA THR A 294 -14.26 -26.82 -39.45
C THR A 294 -14.85 -26.28 -38.16
N LYS A 295 -14.22 -25.26 -37.56
CA LYS A 295 -14.53 -24.75 -36.22
C LYS A 295 -14.44 -25.82 -35.13
N ALA A 296 -13.77 -26.93 -35.41
CA ALA A 296 -13.54 -27.97 -34.41
C ALA A 296 -12.59 -27.42 -33.34
N GLY A 297 -13.00 -27.49 -32.08
CA GLY A 297 -12.24 -26.98 -30.95
C GLY A 297 -10.97 -27.78 -30.72
N LEU A 298 -9.89 -27.08 -30.40
CA LEU A 298 -8.60 -27.64 -30.02
C LEU A 298 -8.35 -27.31 -28.54
N ASN A 299 -7.90 -28.29 -27.79
CA ASN A 299 -7.46 -28.09 -26.42
C ASN A 299 -5.94 -28.04 -26.38
N CYS A 300 -5.39 -27.12 -25.59
CA CYS A 300 -3.96 -27.02 -25.38
C CYS A 300 -3.68 -26.70 -23.92
N THR A 301 -2.58 -27.22 -23.37
CA THR A 301 -2.16 -27.01 -21.98
C THR A 301 -1.15 -25.86 -21.82
N VAL A 302 -0.93 -25.09 -22.89
CA VAL A 302 0.04 -23.98 -22.94
C VAL A 302 -0.68 -22.68 -23.29
N MET A 303 -0.10 -21.55 -22.88
CA MET A 303 -0.57 -20.22 -23.27
C MET A 303 0.04 -19.83 -24.61
N LEU A 304 -0.79 -19.48 -25.58
CA LEU A 304 -0.36 -18.97 -26.88
C LEU A 304 -0.28 -17.45 -26.84
N CYS A 305 0.93 -16.92 -26.99
CA CYS A 305 1.21 -15.49 -26.85
C CYS A 305 1.81 -14.92 -28.13
N LYS A 306 1.64 -13.61 -28.31
CA LYS A 306 2.40 -12.83 -29.30
C LYS A 306 3.83 -12.71 -28.82
N SER A 307 4.80 -13.09 -29.65
CA SER A 307 6.23 -12.94 -29.30
C SER A 307 6.62 -11.46 -29.25
N ASP A 308 7.53 -11.11 -28.34
CA ASP A 308 8.17 -9.80 -28.40
C ASP A 308 8.93 -9.64 -29.73
N LYS A 309 8.85 -8.46 -30.33
CA LYS A 309 9.53 -8.15 -31.60
C LYS A 309 11.05 -8.17 -31.45
#